data_AF-A1S3I4-F1
#
_entry.id   AF-A1S3I4-F1
#
_cell.length_a   1.000
_cell.length_b   1.000
_cell.length_c   1.000
_cell.angle_alpha   90.00
_cell.angle_beta   90.00
_cell.angle_gamma   90.00
#
_symmetry.space_group_name_H-M   'P 1'
#
loop_
_entity.id
_entity.type
_entity.pdbx_description
1 polymer ?
#
loop_
_entity_poly.entity_id
_entity_poly.type
_entity_poly.pdbx_seq_one_letter_code
_entity_poly.pdbx_strand_id
1 'polypeptide(L)'
;MPWRLTLNLLLLMACCGLNAAQFSGSLQGHKQLTVAGKEVILCELAEIPSCLASLPEEVTAQLPADIPALLGYRTALVTPVSHPAIAGVIVMVPERAPSRESAIVSGALLELPLAEQSTLTLWHEIGHLEVRALQGSVLPDILSVREQEWLADAYLYWRIAKEKGSLTLAWQQFHRRNLQAINDVNQLSHWSSLYLLPLLNRYDAKELALFAEFGAFCQDFYPSLPQWSDEELQEFASLLHNLFQSGNTRDMPHYMYWRKPQLRPVLAPTLDLLMGPNNAHQWLTRQHMLSKG
;
A
#
# COMPACT_ATOMS: atom_id res chain seq x y z
N MET A 1 -30.43 -34.18 -51.97
CA MET A 1 -29.93 -35.56 -52.12
C MET A 1 -28.55 -35.65 -51.46
N PRO A 2 -28.23 -36.77 -50.79
CA PRO A 2 -28.12 -36.75 -49.32
C PRO A 2 -26.84 -37.44 -48.77
N TRP A 3 -26.82 -37.66 -47.44
CA TRP A 3 -25.98 -38.60 -46.65
C TRP A 3 -24.64 -38.04 -46.15
N ARG A 4 -24.11 -38.37 -44.96
CA ARG A 4 -24.57 -39.00 -43.70
C ARG A 4 -23.42 -38.85 -42.68
N LEU A 5 -23.76 -38.95 -41.40
CA LEU A 5 -22.89 -39.16 -40.23
C LEU A 5 -21.89 -40.32 -40.38
N THR A 6 -20.69 -40.19 -39.77
CA THR A 6 -20.07 -41.08 -38.76
C THR A 6 -18.71 -40.50 -38.32
N LEU A 7 -18.52 -40.13 -37.04
CA LEU A 7 -18.00 -40.91 -35.90
C LEU A 7 -16.46 -41.11 -35.87
N ASN A 8 -15.87 -40.56 -34.80
CA ASN A 8 -14.55 -40.71 -34.19
C ASN A 8 -13.68 -41.93 -34.58
N LEU A 9 -12.37 -41.71 -34.78
CA LEU A 9 -11.32 -42.33 -33.98
C LEU A 9 -9.95 -41.65 -34.16
N LEU A 10 -9.18 -41.67 -33.08
CA LEU A 10 -7.81 -41.18 -32.90
C LEU A 10 -6.83 -41.56 -34.03
N LEU A 11 -5.91 -40.65 -34.38
CA LEU A 11 -4.49 -40.98 -34.46
C LEU A 11 -3.60 -39.72 -34.36
N LEU A 12 -2.76 -39.71 -33.32
CA LEU A 12 -1.43 -39.11 -33.19
C LEU A 12 -0.96 -38.05 -34.21
N MET A 13 -0.78 -36.82 -33.73
CA MET A 13 0.39 -36.02 -34.08
C MET A 13 1.00 -35.39 -32.82
N ALA A 14 2.10 -36.01 -32.38
CA ALA A 14 3.11 -35.34 -31.59
C ALA A 14 3.87 -34.36 -32.51
N CYS A 15 3.92 -33.08 -32.13
CA CYS A 15 5.08 -32.18 -32.27
C CYS A 15 4.61 -30.74 -32.09
N CYS A 16 4.83 -30.22 -30.89
CA CYS A 16 5.35 -28.88 -30.58
C CYS A 16 5.03 -28.61 -29.12
N GLY A 17 5.94 -29.04 -28.25
CA GLY A 17 6.04 -28.49 -26.90
C GLY A 17 6.37 -27.01 -27.04
N LEU A 18 5.35 -26.17 -26.95
CA LEU A 18 5.49 -24.74 -26.75
C LEU A 18 5.52 -24.52 -25.25
N ASN A 19 6.74 -24.30 -24.77
CA ASN A 19 7.15 -23.88 -23.45
C ASN A 19 6.09 -23.06 -22.70
N ALA A 20 5.43 -23.71 -21.74
CA ALA A 20 4.97 -23.05 -20.53
C ALA A 20 6.21 -22.79 -19.64
N ALA A 21 7.07 -21.88 -20.07
CA ALA A 21 8.25 -21.43 -19.33
C ALA A 21 8.43 -19.93 -19.56
N GLN A 22 7.57 -19.15 -18.93
CA GLN A 22 7.74 -17.70 -18.89
C GLN A 22 7.05 -17.06 -17.68
N PHE A 23 7.11 -17.73 -16.52
CA PHE A 23 6.93 -17.08 -15.21
C PHE A 23 7.78 -17.78 -14.12
N SER A 24 8.93 -18.34 -14.50
CA SER A 24 10.04 -18.63 -13.58
C SER A 24 10.97 -17.42 -13.47
N GLY A 25 10.40 -16.22 -13.36
CA GLY A 25 11.11 -15.03 -12.93
C GLY A 25 11.29 -15.12 -11.43
N SER A 26 12.15 -16.05 -11.02
CA SER A 26 12.64 -16.19 -9.65
C SER A 26 13.02 -14.80 -9.12
N LEU A 27 12.78 -14.58 -7.83
CA LEU A 27 13.47 -13.58 -7.01
C LEU A 27 15.01 -13.88 -6.94
N GLN A 28 15.60 -14.34 -8.05
CA GLN A 28 17.01 -14.67 -8.25
C GLN A 28 17.81 -13.38 -8.36
N GLY A 29 18.05 -12.87 -7.18
CA GLY A 29 18.82 -11.69 -6.89
C GLY A 29 18.61 -11.34 -5.42
N HIS A 30 18.63 -12.34 -4.53
CA HIS A 30 18.56 -12.11 -3.08
C HIS A 30 19.84 -11.39 -2.64
N LYS A 31 19.90 -10.08 -2.87
CA LYS A 31 20.51 -9.20 -1.89
C LYS A 31 19.82 -9.56 -0.57
N GLN A 32 20.56 -10.11 0.39
CA GLN A 32 20.02 -10.37 1.72
C GLN A 32 19.25 -9.12 2.16
N LEU A 33 17.94 -9.26 2.31
CA LEU A 33 17.10 -8.18 2.80
C LEU A 33 17.34 -8.15 4.30
N THR A 34 17.92 -7.06 4.78
CA THR A 34 18.23 -6.90 6.19
C THR A 34 17.54 -5.67 6.75
N VAL A 35 17.06 -5.78 7.98
CA VAL A 35 16.50 -4.69 8.78
C VAL A 35 17.26 -4.63 10.09
N ALA A 36 17.85 -3.47 10.41
CA ALA A 36 18.70 -3.28 11.60
C ALA A 36 19.77 -4.39 11.78
N GLY A 37 20.38 -4.82 10.67
CA GLY A 37 21.41 -5.88 10.67
C GLY A 37 20.89 -7.32 10.84
N LYS A 38 19.56 -7.53 10.89
CA LYS A 38 18.92 -8.85 10.96
C LYS A 38 18.32 -9.23 9.61
N GLU A 39 18.31 -10.51 9.29
CA GLU A 39 17.72 -11.03 8.06
C GLU A 39 16.19 -10.92 8.06
N VAL A 40 15.62 -10.64 6.90
CA VAL A 40 14.20 -10.75 6.62
C VAL A 40 13.97 -12.02 5.82
N ILE A 41 13.14 -12.92 6.34
CA ILE A 41 12.79 -14.14 5.63
C ILE A 41 11.60 -13.85 4.73
N LEU A 42 11.75 -14.17 3.44
CA LEU A 42 10.70 -14.02 2.45
C LEU A 42 10.22 -15.42 2.04
N CYS A 43 8.93 -15.67 2.23
CA CYS A 43 8.25 -16.88 1.78
C CYS A 43 7.22 -16.54 0.71
N GLU A 44 7.02 -17.42 -0.27
CA GLU A 44 5.85 -17.37 -1.17
C GLU A 44 4.76 -18.30 -0.64
N LEU A 45 3.48 -17.93 -0.86
CA LEU A 45 2.33 -18.70 -0.38
C LEU A 45 2.38 -20.18 -0.80
N ALA A 46 2.82 -20.45 -2.03
CA ALA A 46 2.93 -21.81 -2.57
C ALA A 46 4.00 -22.66 -1.88
N GLU A 47 4.99 -22.02 -1.25
CA GLU A 47 6.17 -22.66 -0.66
C GLU A 47 6.22 -22.52 0.86
N ILE A 48 5.13 -22.07 1.50
CA ILE A 48 5.07 -21.86 2.96
C ILE A 48 5.55 -23.10 3.73
N PRO A 49 5.04 -24.33 3.49
CA PRO A 49 5.45 -25.48 4.30
C PRO A 49 6.96 -25.72 4.28
N SER A 50 7.60 -25.60 3.11
CA SER A 50 9.06 -25.72 2.98
C SER A 50 9.81 -24.54 3.57
N CYS A 51 9.29 -23.31 3.40
CA CYS A 51 9.89 -22.11 3.97
C CYS A 51 9.93 -22.20 5.51
N LEU A 52 8.79 -22.54 6.13
CA LEU A 52 8.67 -22.66 7.59
C LEU A 52 9.51 -23.81 8.16
N ALA A 53 9.65 -24.92 7.43
CA ALA A 53 10.50 -26.04 7.85
C ALA A 53 12.00 -25.67 7.90
N SER A 54 12.41 -24.60 7.20
CA SER A 54 13.80 -24.12 7.21
C SER A 54 14.11 -23.15 8.35
N LEU A 55 13.09 -22.69 9.07
CA LEU A 55 13.23 -21.70 10.13
C LEU A 55 13.62 -22.33 11.48
N PRO A 56 14.37 -21.62 12.33
CA PRO A 56 14.56 -22.01 13.72
C PRO A 56 13.23 -22.19 14.45
N GLU A 57 13.16 -23.16 15.36
CA GLU A 57 11.94 -23.48 16.10
C GLU A 57 11.41 -22.27 16.88
N GLU A 58 12.32 -21.45 17.43
CA GLU A 58 11.99 -20.23 18.18
C GLU A 58 11.32 -19.17 17.31
N VAL A 59 11.62 -19.15 16.00
CA VAL A 59 10.97 -18.26 15.03
C VAL A 59 9.61 -18.82 14.65
N THR A 60 9.54 -20.11 14.30
CA THR A 60 8.30 -20.77 13.88
C THR A 60 7.23 -20.71 14.97
N ALA A 61 7.61 -20.83 16.25
CA ALA A 61 6.70 -20.73 17.39
C ALA A 61 6.03 -19.35 17.56
N GLN A 62 6.58 -18.30 16.94
CA GLN A 62 6.02 -16.94 16.97
C GLN A 62 5.08 -16.66 15.79
N LEU A 63 5.06 -17.52 14.78
CA LEU A 63 4.27 -17.33 13.58
C LEU A 63 2.80 -17.75 13.82
N PRO A 64 1.85 -17.16 13.09
CA PRO A 64 0.47 -17.58 13.18
C PRO A 64 0.29 -19.05 12.75
N ALA A 65 -0.61 -19.76 13.45
CA ALA A 65 -0.88 -21.17 13.15
C ALA A 65 -1.51 -21.39 11.76
N ASP A 66 -2.33 -20.45 11.29
CA ASP A 66 -2.99 -20.51 9.98
C ASP A 66 -2.71 -19.24 9.17
N ILE A 67 -1.49 -19.17 8.62
CA ILE A 67 -1.05 -18.08 7.75
C ILE A 67 -1.98 -17.90 6.54
N PRO A 68 -2.39 -18.96 5.80
CA PRO A 68 -3.32 -18.80 4.68
C PRO A 68 -4.64 -18.12 5.06
N ALA A 69 -5.23 -18.49 6.21
CA ALA A 69 -6.47 -17.86 6.66
C ALA A 69 -6.29 -16.38 7.01
N LEU A 70 -5.19 -16.00 7.68
CA LEU A 70 -4.91 -14.60 8.00
C LEU A 70 -4.57 -13.75 6.79
N LEU A 71 -3.87 -14.33 5.83
CA LEU A 71 -3.54 -13.68 4.57
C LEU A 71 -4.80 -13.37 3.77
N GLY A 72 -5.80 -14.27 3.78
CA GLY A 72 -7.09 -14.05 3.14
C GLY A 72 -6.92 -13.64 1.68
N TYR A 73 -7.41 -12.45 1.32
CA TYR A 73 -7.26 -11.84 -0.02
C TYR A 73 -6.11 -10.85 -0.14
N ARG A 74 -5.30 -10.66 0.92
CA ARG A 74 -4.17 -9.75 0.90
C ARG A 74 -3.07 -10.28 -0.02
N THR A 75 -2.20 -9.35 -0.43
CA THR A 75 -1.05 -9.62 -1.31
C THR A 75 0.21 -9.95 -0.53
N ALA A 76 0.22 -9.64 0.77
CA ALA A 76 1.28 -10.01 1.68
C ALA A 76 0.81 -10.04 3.14
N LEU A 77 1.64 -10.64 3.99
CA LEU A 77 1.55 -10.61 5.44
C LEU A 77 2.96 -10.54 6.03
N VAL A 78 3.21 -9.60 6.92
CA VAL A 78 4.43 -9.53 7.72
C VAL A 78 4.17 -10.02 9.15
N THR A 79 5.12 -10.79 9.69
CA THR A 79 5.19 -11.14 11.11
C THR A 79 6.57 -10.80 11.66
N PRO A 80 6.71 -9.70 12.43
CA PRO A 80 7.94 -9.42 13.16
C PRO A 80 8.23 -10.54 14.18
N VAL A 81 9.50 -10.86 14.39
CA VAL A 81 9.89 -11.90 15.35
C VAL A 81 10.97 -11.41 16.32
N SER A 82 10.92 -11.91 17.54
CA SER A 82 11.97 -11.70 18.55
C SER A 82 13.06 -12.75 18.38
N HIS A 83 14.04 -12.44 17.53
CA HIS A 83 15.20 -13.31 17.28
C HIS A 83 16.48 -12.46 17.11
N PRO A 84 17.67 -12.93 17.54
CA PRO A 84 18.92 -12.17 17.41
C PRO A 84 19.35 -11.93 15.95
N ALA A 85 19.07 -12.87 15.04
CA ALA A 85 19.52 -12.79 13.65
C ALA A 85 18.40 -12.54 12.61
N ILE A 86 17.12 -12.64 13.01
CA ILE A 86 15.97 -12.55 12.10
C ILE A 86 15.05 -11.43 12.57
N ALA A 87 14.69 -10.50 11.68
CA ALA A 87 13.80 -9.38 11.96
C ALA A 87 12.33 -9.79 11.87
N GLY A 88 12.01 -10.64 10.90
CA GLY A 88 10.63 -11.06 10.64
C GLY A 88 10.52 -11.98 9.44
N VAL A 89 9.32 -12.52 9.26
CA VAL A 89 8.92 -13.33 8.12
C VAL A 89 7.87 -12.55 7.32
N ILE A 90 8.09 -12.40 6.03
CA ILE A 90 7.14 -11.82 5.08
C ILE A 90 6.66 -12.94 4.17
N VAL A 91 5.35 -13.09 4.06
CA VAL A 91 4.70 -14.02 3.14
C VAL A 91 4.09 -13.20 2.00
N MET A 92 4.52 -13.46 0.76
CA MET A 92 4.07 -12.74 -0.43
C MET A 92 3.16 -13.62 -1.31
N VAL A 93 2.23 -12.94 -2.00
CA VAL A 93 1.32 -13.51 -3.00
C VAL A 93 1.33 -12.60 -4.24
N PRO A 94 2.45 -12.52 -4.98
CA PRO A 94 2.66 -11.53 -6.02
C PRO A 94 1.61 -11.58 -7.14
N GLU A 95 1.02 -12.75 -7.40
CA GLU A 95 -0.04 -12.98 -8.39
C GLU A 95 -1.36 -12.25 -8.06
N ARG A 96 -1.56 -11.83 -6.80
CA ARG A 96 -2.72 -11.04 -6.36
C ARG A 96 -2.48 -9.53 -6.43
N ALA A 97 -1.28 -9.10 -6.82
CA ALA A 97 -0.96 -7.68 -6.88
C ALA A 97 -1.88 -6.96 -7.89
N PRO A 98 -2.61 -5.91 -7.48
CA PRO A 98 -3.54 -5.24 -8.36
C PRO A 98 -2.78 -4.52 -9.48
N SER A 99 -3.33 -4.52 -10.70
CA SER A 99 -2.81 -3.71 -11.81
C SER A 99 -3.48 -2.34 -11.93
N ARG A 100 -4.55 -2.12 -11.15
CA ARG A 100 -5.33 -0.89 -11.13
C ARG A 100 -6.01 -0.70 -9.77
N GLU A 101 -6.30 0.55 -9.43
CA GLU A 101 -7.20 0.96 -8.36
C GLU A 101 -8.25 1.89 -8.95
N SER A 102 -9.49 1.87 -8.45
CA SER A 102 -10.56 2.68 -9.05
C SER A 102 -11.54 3.19 -8.02
N ALA A 103 -12.12 4.37 -8.23
CA ALA A 103 -13.21 4.88 -7.40
C ALA A 103 -14.30 5.53 -8.25
N ILE A 104 -15.52 5.56 -7.71
CA ILE A 104 -16.63 6.27 -8.34
C ILE A 104 -16.71 7.69 -7.77
N VAL A 105 -16.57 8.69 -8.63
CA VAL A 105 -16.69 10.11 -8.26
C VAL A 105 -17.77 10.75 -9.11
N SER A 106 -18.84 11.24 -8.47
CA SER A 106 -20.01 11.84 -9.15
C SER A 106 -20.60 10.95 -10.27
N GLY A 107 -20.64 9.63 -10.03
CA GLY A 107 -21.19 8.66 -10.98
C GLY A 107 -20.24 8.24 -12.11
N ALA A 108 -19.03 8.81 -12.18
CA ALA A 108 -18.00 8.37 -13.13
C ALA A 108 -17.03 7.41 -12.44
N LEU A 109 -16.72 6.27 -13.08
CA LEU A 109 -15.65 5.38 -12.67
C LEU A 109 -14.31 5.98 -13.12
N LEU A 110 -13.43 6.26 -12.15
CA LEU A 110 -12.09 6.76 -12.38
C LEU A 110 -11.09 5.66 -12.03
N GLU A 111 -10.14 5.38 -12.92
CA GLU A 111 -9.13 4.33 -12.74
C GLU A 111 -7.72 4.90 -12.68
N LEU A 112 -6.92 4.36 -11.76
CA LEU A 112 -5.48 4.59 -11.64
C LEU A 112 -4.75 3.31 -12.05
N PRO A 113 -4.02 3.28 -13.17
CA PRO A 113 -3.09 2.21 -13.48
C PRO A 113 -2.00 2.14 -12.40
N LEU A 114 -1.66 0.92 -11.98
CA LEU A 114 -0.65 0.69 -10.94
C LEU A 114 0.56 -0.06 -11.50
N ALA A 115 1.74 0.52 -11.32
CA ALA A 115 3.02 -0.11 -11.63
C ALA A 115 3.67 -0.71 -10.37
N GLU A 116 4.44 -1.78 -10.57
CA GLU A 116 5.36 -2.37 -9.59
C GLU A 116 4.73 -2.77 -8.23
N GLN A 117 3.44 -3.13 -8.20
CA GLN A 117 2.72 -3.34 -6.94
C GLN A 117 3.32 -4.45 -6.06
N SER A 118 3.80 -5.56 -6.63
CA SER A 118 4.45 -6.62 -5.84
C SER A 118 5.70 -6.11 -5.11
N THR A 119 6.49 -5.26 -5.77
CA THR A 119 7.69 -4.63 -5.17
C THR A 119 7.31 -3.61 -4.12
N LEU A 120 6.31 -2.76 -4.38
CA LEU A 120 5.85 -1.75 -3.43
C LEU A 120 5.22 -2.38 -2.19
N THR A 121 4.45 -3.47 -2.35
CA THR A 121 3.96 -4.27 -1.23
C THR A 121 5.12 -4.83 -0.42
N LEU A 122 6.10 -5.49 -1.04
CA LEU A 122 7.25 -6.03 -0.33
C LEU A 122 7.99 -4.94 0.47
N TRP A 123 8.23 -3.79 -0.13
CA TRP A 123 8.88 -2.67 0.56
C TRP A 123 8.03 -2.09 1.70
N HIS A 124 6.71 -2.06 1.56
CA HIS A 124 5.81 -1.68 2.65
C HIS A 124 5.91 -2.68 3.83
N GLU A 125 5.90 -3.98 3.55
CA GLU A 125 6.05 -5.01 4.58
C GLU A 125 7.42 -4.95 5.29
N ILE A 126 8.50 -4.66 4.56
CA ILE A 126 9.81 -4.37 5.16
C ILE A 126 9.75 -3.11 6.02
N GLY A 127 8.98 -2.10 5.59
CA GLY A 127 8.72 -0.88 6.36
C GLY A 127 8.16 -1.17 7.75
N HIS A 128 7.24 -2.12 7.90
CA HIS A 128 6.75 -2.53 9.22
C HIS A 128 7.87 -3.09 10.11
N LEU A 129 8.80 -3.88 9.55
CA LEU A 129 9.94 -4.41 10.31
C LEU A 129 10.91 -3.30 10.73
N GLU A 130 11.18 -2.33 9.84
CA GLU A 130 12.03 -1.17 10.14
C GLU A 130 11.41 -0.28 11.21
N VAL A 131 10.11 0.00 11.10
CA VAL A 131 9.36 0.74 12.11
C VAL A 131 9.45 0.03 13.46
N ARG A 132 9.26 -1.30 13.49
CA ARG A 132 9.39 -2.09 14.71
C ARG A 132 10.79 -2.01 15.32
N ALA A 133 11.84 -2.05 14.49
CA ALA A 133 13.22 -1.96 14.95
C ALA A 133 13.58 -0.59 15.55
N LEU A 134 12.87 0.46 15.14
CA LEU A 134 13.07 1.84 15.61
C LEU A 134 12.27 2.20 16.87
N GLN A 135 11.29 1.39 17.28
CA GLN A 135 10.50 1.63 18.50
C GLN A 135 11.37 1.60 19.76
N GLY A 136 11.14 2.55 20.66
CA GLY A 136 11.90 2.71 21.92
C GLY A 136 13.28 3.33 21.76
N SER A 137 13.63 3.78 20.56
CA SER A 137 14.86 4.53 20.31
C SER A 137 14.56 5.82 19.53
N VAL A 138 14.17 5.68 18.27
CA VAL A 138 13.83 6.81 17.38
C VAL A 138 12.32 7.10 17.40
N LEU A 139 11.52 6.05 17.45
CA LEU A 139 10.06 6.13 17.49
C LEU A 139 9.56 5.76 18.89
N PRO A 140 8.33 6.16 19.27
CA PRO A 140 7.70 5.73 20.51
C PRO A 140 7.70 4.20 20.71
N ASP A 141 7.76 3.77 21.98
CA ASP A 141 7.72 2.36 22.37
C ASP A 141 6.47 1.62 21.86
N ILE A 142 5.35 2.34 21.81
CA ILE A 142 4.06 1.83 21.38
C ILE A 142 3.52 2.76 20.31
N LEU A 143 3.18 2.16 19.16
CA LEU A 143 2.55 2.83 18.03
C LEU A 143 1.19 2.20 17.80
N SER A 144 0.18 3.02 17.52
CA SER A 144 -1.12 2.54 17.04
C SER A 144 -0.97 1.80 15.70
N VAL A 145 -1.96 0.97 15.35
CA VAL A 145 -2.00 0.30 14.05
C VAL A 145 -1.86 1.30 12.91
N ARG A 146 -2.59 2.42 12.99
CA ARG A 146 -2.52 3.50 12.00
C ARG A 146 -1.11 4.08 11.86
N GLU A 147 -0.41 4.31 12.97
CA GLU A 147 0.96 4.81 12.92
C GLU A 147 1.91 3.83 12.27
N GLN A 148 1.77 2.54 12.56
CA GLN A 148 2.56 1.50 11.91
C GLN A 148 2.34 1.48 10.39
N GLU A 149 1.10 1.63 9.92
CA GLU A 149 0.76 1.68 8.50
C GLU A 149 1.36 2.89 7.78
N TRP A 150 1.14 4.11 8.28
CA TRP A 150 1.63 5.29 7.57
C TRP A 150 3.16 5.43 7.68
N LEU A 151 3.78 4.96 8.77
CA LEU A 151 5.24 4.91 8.88
C LEU A 151 5.85 3.87 7.93
N ALA A 152 5.19 2.73 7.72
CA ALA A 152 5.60 1.77 6.70
C ALA A 152 5.50 2.36 5.28
N ASP A 153 4.47 3.15 4.99
CA ASP A 153 4.40 3.94 3.75
C ASP A 153 5.46 5.06 3.68
N ALA A 154 5.87 5.65 4.81
CA ALA A 154 6.98 6.61 4.86
C ALA A 154 8.34 5.95 4.60
N TYR A 155 8.54 4.73 5.08
CA TYR A 155 9.69 3.89 4.69
C TYR A 155 9.66 3.61 3.20
N LEU A 156 8.50 3.21 2.66
CA LEU A 156 8.32 2.97 1.24
C LEU A 156 8.70 4.21 0.41
N TYR A 157 8.27 5.41 0.85
CA TYR A 157 8.63 6.68 0.22
C TYR A 157 10.15 6.90 0.15
N TRP A 158 10.84 6.76 1.27
CA TRP A 158 12.30 6.85 1.36
C TRP A 158 12.99 5.79 0.48
N ARG A 159 12.50 4.55 0.52
CA ARG A 159 13.08 3.43 -0.24
C ARG A 159 12.95 3.63 -1.74
N ILE A 160 11.79 4.10 -2.21
CA ILE A 160 11.53 4.43 -3.62
C ILE A 160 12.55 5.47 -4.12
N ALA A 161 12.77 6.54 -3.37
CA ALA A 161 13.73 7.56 -3.76
C ALA A 161 15.15 6.99 -3.92
N LYS A 162 15.59 6.14 -3.00
CA LYS A 162 16.93 5.52 -3.04
C LYS A 162 17.10 4.53 -4.20
N GLU A 163 16.10 3.70 -4.45
CA GLU A 163 16.19 2.63 -5.46
C GLU A 163 15.87 3.12 -6.87
N LYS A 164 15.03 4.16 -7.00
CA LYS A 164 14.52 4.62 -8.31
C LYS A 164 14.99 6.01 -8.70
N GLY A 165 15.54 6.80 -7.76
CA GLY A 165 15.95 8.19 -8.02
C GLY A 165 14.81 9.13 -8.41
N SER A 166 13.55 8.73 -8.15
CA SER A 166 12.33 9.45 -8.52
C SER A 166 11.22 9.17 -7.52
N LEU A 167 10.27 10.10 -7.38
CA LEU A 167 9.11 9.97 -6.50
C LEU A 167 7.83 9.54 -7.23
N THR A 168 7.91 9.14 -8.50
CA THR A 168 6.73 8.75 -9.29
C THR A 168 5.93 7.63 -8.62
N LEU A 169 6.58 6.57 -8.14
CA LEU A 169 5.89 5.47 -7.46
C LEU A 169 5.37 5.86 -6.08
N ALA A 170 5.98 6.84 -5.42
CA ALA A 170 5.51 7.34 -4.13
C ALA A 170 4.22 8.15 -4.30
N TRP A 171 4.16 9.01 -5.32
CA TRP A 171 2.92 9.67 -5.72
C TRP A 171 1.84 8.66 -6.12
N GLN A 172 2.18 7.62 -6.87
CA GLN A 172 1.24 6.54 -7.18
C GLN A 172 0.67 5.89 -5.92
N GLN A 173 1.50 5.57 -4.93
CA GLN A 173 1.05 5.02 -3.64
C GLN A 173 0.14 6.01 -2.91
N PHE A 174 0.50 7.29 -2.85
CA PHE A 174 -0.34 8.35 -2.27
C PHE A 174 -1.73 8.40 -2.91
N HIS A 175 -1.81 8.35 -4.25
CA HIS A 175 -3.08 8.35 -4.97
C HIS A 175 -3.89 7.09 -4.72
N ARG A 176 -3.23 5.92 -4.71
CA ARG A 176 -3.87 4.63 -4.40
C ARG A 176 -4.49 4.63 -3.01
N ARG A 177 -3.78 5.12 -1.98
CA ARG A 177 -4.29 5.21 -0.60
C ARG A 177 -5.49 6.15 -0.48
N ASN A 178 -5.51 7.25 -1.26
CA ASN A 178 -6.70 8.10 -1.35
C ASN A 178 -7.90 7.36 -1.99
N LEU A 179 -7.69 6.63 -3.09
CA LEU A 179 -8.76 5.86 -3.73
C LEU A 179 -9.32 4.77 -2.79
N GLN A 180 -8.45 4.09 -2.05
CA GLN A 180 -8.87 3.10 -1.05
C GLN A 180 -9.73 3.73 0.06
N ALA A 181 -9.32 4.88 0.60
CA ALA A 181 -10.09 5.61 1.60
C ALA A 181 -11.44 6.12 1.06
N ILE A 182 -11.50 6.51 -0.22
CA ILE A 182 -12.74 6.90 -0.90
C ILE A 182 -13.71 5.71 -1.02
N ASN A 183 -13.18 4.53 -1.38
CA ASN A 183 -13.99 3.32 -1.56
C ASN A 183 -14.45 2.70 -0.25
N ASP A 184 -13.62 2.73 0.79
CA ASP A 184 -13.91 2.14 2.09
C ASP A 184 -13.41 3.01 3.25
N VAL A 185 -14.30 3.90 3.69
CA VAL A 185 -14.09 4.79 4.84
C VAL A 185 -14.00 4.06 6.19
N ASN A 186 -14.24 2.74 6.24
CA ASN A 186 -14.07 1.97 7.48
C ASN A 186 -12.63 1.46 7.64
N GLN A 187 -11.78 1.56 6.61
CA GLN A 187 -10.39 1.10 6.62
C GLN A 187 -9.36 2.23 6.71
N LEU A 188 -9.70 3.34 7.37
CA LEU A 188 -8.85 4.53 7.46
C LEU A 188 -7.56 4.33 8.26
N SER A 189 -7.40 3.24 9.00
CA SER A 189 -6.11 2.89 9.60
C SER A 189 -5.00 2.75 8.56
N HIS A 190 -5.36 2.40 7.31
CA HIS A 190 -4.42 2.28 6.19
C HIS A 190 -4.33 3.56 5.35
N TRP A 191 -5.08 4.62 5.68
CA TRP A 191 -5.08 5.87 4.92
C TRP A 191 -3.90 6.77 5.35
N SER A 192 -2.75 6.52 4.73
CA SER A 192 -1.50 7.23 5.00
C SER A 192 -1.38 8.59 4.31
N SER A 193 -2.26 8.92 3.36
CA SER A 193 -2.13 10.13 2.53
C SER A 193 -2.11 11.44 3.33
N LEU A 194 -2.84 11.49 4.46
CA LEU A 194 -2.79 12.63 5.39
C LEU A 194 -1.36 12.92 5.91
N TYR A 195 -0.55 11.87 6.07
CA TYR A 195 0.81 11.93 6.61
C TYR A 195 1.87 11.97 5.50
N LEU A 196 1.61 11.33 4.36
CA LEU A 196 2.52 11.34 3.22
C LEU A 196 2.57 12.68 2.50
N LEU A 197 1.47 13.43 2.43
CA LEU A 197 1.45 14.69 1.67
C LEU A 197 2.48 15.72 2.18
N PRO A 198 2.60 15.99 3.51
CA PRO A 198 3.68 16.83 4.00
C PRO A 198 5.07 16.36 3.58
N LEU A 199 5.32 15.05 3.57
CA LEU A 199 6.62 14.48 3.19
C LEU A 199 6.89 14.62 1.68
N LEU A 200 5.89 14.34 0.85
CA LEU A 200 5.96 14.47 -0.61
C LEU A 200 6.16 15.92 -1.06
N ASN A 201 5.68 16.89 -0.28
CA ASN A 201 5.87 18.31 -0.54
C ASN A 201 7.18 18.87 0.03
N ARG A 202 7.75 18.21 1.05
CA ARG A 202 8.96 18.70 1.75
C ARG A 202 10.25 18.22 1.12
N TYR A 203 10.30 16.96 0.66
CA TYR A 203 11.54 16.36 0.16
C TYR A 203 11.42 16.00 -1.32
N ASP A 204 12.50 16.20 -2.06
CA ASP A 204 12.70 15.57 -3.36
C ASP A 204 13.46 14.23 -3.24
N ALA A 205 13.56 13.50 -4.37
CA ALA A 205 14.24 12.21 -4.38
C ALA A 205 15.74 12.30 -4.02
N LYS A 206 16.41 13.40 -4.34
CA LYS A 206 17.84 13.60 -4.04
C LYS A 206 18.05 13.85 -2.56
N GLU A 207 17.21 14.69 -1.95
CA GLU A 207 17.22 14.96 -0.51
C GLU A 207 16.97 13.68 0.29
N LEU A 208 15.96 12.88 -0.11
CA LEU A 208 15.70 11.59 0.53
C LEU A 208 16.88 10.62 0.41
N ALA A 209 17.58 10.62 -0.73
CA ALA A 209 18.74 9.77 -0.94
C ALA A 209 19.94 10.11 -0.03
N LEU A 210 19.99 11.32 0.54
CA LEU A 210 21.03 11.72 1.50
C LEU A 210 20.89 11.03 2.85
N PHE A 211 19.68 10.60 3.23
CA PHE A 211 19.48 9.81 4.44
C PHE A 211 20.02 8.40 4.22
N ALA A 212 21.14 8.09 4.90
CA ALA A 212 21.79 6.79 4.83
C ALA A 212 20.85 5.66 5.31
N GLU A 213 20.14 5.91 6.41
CA GLU A 213 19.24 4.97 7.08
C GLU A 213 17.86 5.58 7.30
N PHE A 214 16.83 4.74 7.36
CA PHE A 214 15.45 5.19 7.60
C PHE A 214 15.28 5.85 8.97
N GLY A 215 16.01 5.39 10.00
CA GLY A 215 15.98 6.02 11.33
C GLY A 215 16.38 7.50 11.31
N ALA A 216 17.40 7.86 10.53
CA ALA A 216 17.82 9.26 10.37
C ALA A 216 16.74 10.10 9.65
N PHE A 217 16.04 9.51 8.68
CA PHE A 217 14.91 10.17 8.03
C PHE A 217 13.76 10.39 9.02
N CYS A 218 13.39 9.37 9.82
CA CYS A 218 12.38 9.50 10.88
C CYS A 218 12.71 10.62 11.87
N GLN A 219 13.97 10.75 12.31
CA GLN A 219 14.37 11.83 13.22
C GLN A 219 14.12 13.23 12.64
N ASP A 220 14.24 13.40 11.32
CA ASP A 220 14.04 14.70 10.66
C ASP A 220 12.55 15.03 10.46
N PHE A 221 11.73 14.07 10.01
CA PHE A 221 10.34 14.35 9.68
C PHE A 221 9.36 14.13 10.84
N TYR A 222 9.55 13.08 11.66
CA TYR A 222 8.54 12.59 12.61
C TYR A 222 8.10 13.64 13.62
N PRO A 223 9.00 14.44 14.24
CA PRO A 223 8.61 15.48 15.20
C PRO A 223 7.78 16.62 14.60
N SER A 224 7.80 16.78 13.28
CA SER A 224 7.13 17.88 12.57
C SER A 224 5.81 17.49 11.91
N LEU A 225 5.44 16.20 11.95
CA LEU A 225 4.21 15.74 11.32
C LEU A 225 2.97 16.15 12.12
N PRO A 226 1.86 16.49 11.44
CA PRO A 226 0.58 16.68 12.08
C PRO A 226 0.18 15.44 12.87
N GLN A 227 -0.26 15.66 14.11
CA GLN A 227 -0.89 14.64 14.93
C GLN A 227 -2.39 14.81 14.81
N TRP A 228 -3.08 13.79 14.29
CA TRP A 228 -4.53 13.78 14.15
C TRP A 228 -5.14 12.93 15.25
N SER A 229 -6.09 13.50 16.02
CA SER A 229 -6.83 12.71 17.01
C SER A 229 -7.79 11.73 16.33
N ASP A 230 -8.24 10.72 17.07
CA ASP A 230 -9.21 9.75 16.56
C ASP A 230 -10.54 10.43 16.20
N GLU A 231 -10.95 11.47 16.93
CA GLU A 231 -12.11 12.29 16.60
C GLU A 231 -11.93 13.01 15.25
N GLU A 232 -10.77 13.62 15.00
CA GLU A 232 -10.51 14.33 13.74
C GLU A 232 -10.52 13.37 12.55
N LEU A 233 -10.00 12.16 12.75
CA LEU A 233 -10.01 11.11 11.73
C LEU A 233 -11.42 10.60 11.46
N GLN A 234 -12.27 10.50 12.48
CA GLN A 234 -13.69 10.17 12.32
C GLN A 234 -14.46 11.28 11.59
N GLU A 235 -14.10 12.55 11.82
CA GLU A 235 -14.64 13.68 11.06
C GLU A 235 -14.23 13.61 9.59
N PHE A 236 -12.97 13.26 9.28
CA PHE A 236 -12.54 13.01 7.90
C PHE A 236 -13.28 11.81 7.28
N ALA A 237 -13.46 10.72 8.03
CA ALA A 237 -14.21 9.55 7.59
C ALA A 237 -15.63 9.93 7.14
N SER A 238 -16.30 10.71 7.99
CA SER A 238 -17.67 11.15 7.76
C SER A 238 -17.76 12.10 6.57
N LEU A 239 -16.77 12.98 6.41
CA LEU A 239 -16.68 13.86 5.25
C LEU A 239 -16.42 13.09 3.95
N LEU A 240 -15.50 12.13 3.92
CA LEU A 240 -15.27 11.25 2.78
C LEU A 240 -16.53 10.45 2.41
N HIS A 241 -17.20 9.89 3.42
CA HIS A 241 -18.45 9.16 3.24
C HIS A 241 -19.53 10.04 2.58
N ASN A 242 -19.68 11.28 3.05
CA ASN A 242 -20.65 12.22 2.48
C ASN A 242 -20.29 12.64 1.04
N LEU A 243 -19.01 12.85 0.76
CA LEU A 243 -18.53 13.32 -0.55
C LEU A 243 -18.61 12.25 -1.65
N PHE A 244 -18.39 10.97 -1.30
CA PHE A 244 -18.16 9.92 -2.30
C PHE A 244 -19.13 8.75 -2.28
N GLN A 245 -19.83 8.46 -1.18
CA GLN A 245 -20.77 7.35 -1.16
C GLN A 245 -22.12 7.73 -1.76
N SER A 246 -22.60 6.91 -2.68
CA SER A 246 -23.84 7.11 -3.43
C SER A 246 -25.07 7.19 -2.52
N GLY A 247 -25.91 8.19 -2.72
CA GLY A 247 -27.21 8.32 -2.04
C GLY A 247 -27.27 9.33 -0.89
N ASN A 248 -26.16 10.00 -0.57
CA ASN A 248 -26.19 11.10 0.40
C ASN A 248 -26.74 12.39 -0.23
N THR A 249 -28.06 12.57 -0.12
CA THR A 249 -28.75 13.87 -0.31
C THR A 249 -28.86 14.67 0.99
N ARG A 250 -28.26 14.18 2.09
CA ARG A 250 -28.30 14.88 3.37
C ARG A 250 -27.39 16.09 3.33
N ASP A 251 -27.96 17.25 3.64
CA ASP A 251 -27.22 18.46 3.95
C ASP A 251 -26.09 18.11 4.92
N MET A 252 -24.87 18.41 4.49
CA MET A 252 -23.69 18.16 5.30
C MET A 252 -23.83 18.97 6.59
N PRO A 253 -23.66 18.36 7.78
CA PRO A 253 -23.70 19.10 9.03
C PRO A 253 -22.70 20.26 9.00
N HIS A 254 -23.09 21.43 9.51
CA HIS A 254 -22.22 22.62 9.53
C HIS A 254 -20.85 22.36 10.14
N TYR A 255 -20.78 21.42 11.08
CA TYR A 255 -19.55 21.03 11.74
C TYR A 255 -18.54 20.31 10.81
N MET A 256 -18.95 19.74 9.67
CA MET A 256 -18.01 19.11 8.74
C MET A 256 -17.33 20.11 7.79
N TYR A 257 -17.82 21.36 7.71
CA TYR A 257 -17.26 22.35 6.80
C TYR A 257 -15.83 22.78 7.18
N TRP A 258 -15.48 22.79 8.48
CA TRP A 258 -14.14 23.19 8.91
C TRP A 258 -13.04 22.20 8.53
N ARG A 259 -13.39 20.93 8.23
CA ARG A 259 -12.41 19.92 7.77
C ARG A 259 -12.12 20.01 6.28
N LYS A 260 -12.98 20.63 5.48
CA LYS A 260 -12.78 20.76 4.04
C LYS A 260 -11.46 21.43 3.66
N PRO A 261 -11.03 22.54 4.30
CA PRO A 261 -9.73 23.14 4.01
C PRO A 261 -8.52 22.23 4.29
N GLN A 262 -8.63 21.30 5.24
CA GLN A 262 -7.57 20.35 5.61
C GLN A 262 -7.60 19.10 4.71
N LEU A 263 -8.79 18.65 4.32
CA LEU A 263 -8.98 17.50 3.43
C LEU A 263 -8.66 17.82 1.97
N ARG A 264 -8.98 19.05 1.51
CA ARG A 264 -8.79 19.46 0.11
C ARG A 264 -7.36 19.21 -0.39
N PRO A 265 -6.28 19.66 0.28
CA PRO A 265 -4.91 19.45 -0.21
C PRO A 265 -4.56 17.98 -0.38
N VAL A 266 -5.19 17.09 0.39
CA VAL A 266 -4.94 15.64 0.34
C VAL A 266 -5.65 15.00 -0.84
N LEU A 267 -6.88 15.40 -1.16
CA LEU A 267 -7.63 14.82 -2.27
C LEU A 267 -7.33 15.46 -3.63
N ALA A 268 -7.06 16.77 -3.66
CA ALA A 268 -6.93 17.53 -4.90
C ALA A 268 -5.91 16.93 -5.88
N PRO A 269 -4.68 16.52 -5.48
CA PRO A 269 -3.72 15.93 -6.42
C PRO A 269 -4.24 14.63 -7.07
N THR A 270 -4.96 13.79 -6.31
CA THR A 270 -5.58 12.57 -6.87
C THR A 270 -6.70 12.91 -7.84
N LEU A 271 -7.56 13.87 -7.51
CA LEU A 271 -8.66 14.28 -8.39
C LEU A 271 -8.14 14.94 -9.68
N ASP A 272 -7.12 15.79 -9.57
CA ASP A 272 -6.46 16.44 -10.72
C ASP A 272 -5.87 15.39 -11.66
N LEU A 273 -5.18 14.36 -11.10
CA LEU A 273 -4.64 13.24 -11.88
C LEU A 273 -5.72 12.47 -12.63
N LEU A 274 -6.83 12.16 -11.96
CA LEU A 274 -7.85 11.25 -12.49
C LEU A 274 -8.88 11.92 -13.41
N MET A 275 -9.25 13.17 -13.12
CA MET A 275 -10.32 13.89 -13.84
C MET A 275 -9.78 14.98 -14.77
N GLY A 276 -8.52 15.37 -14.59
CA GLY A 276 -7.93 16.57 -15.18
C GLY A 276 -8.16 17.81 -14.31
N PRO A 277 -7.22 18.78 -14.28
CA PRO A 277 -7.26 19.93 -13.36
C PRO A 277 -8.55 20.75 -13.43
N ASN A 278 -9.10 20.96 -14.63
CA ASN A 278 -10.32 21.75 -14.80
C ASN A 278 -11.55 21.08 -14.18
N ASN A 279 -11.72 19.77 -14.40
CA ASN A 279 -12.87 19.02 -13.88
C ASN A 279 -12.75 18.84 -12.37
N ALA A 280 -11.54 18.58 -11.87
CA ALA A 280 -11.26 18.50 -10.45
C ALA A 280 -11.53 19.84 -9.74
N HIS A 281 -11.08 20.97 -10.30
CA HIS A 281 -11.38 22.29 -9.76
C HIS A 281 -12.89 22.58 -9.70
N GLN A 282 -13.63 22.30 -10.78
CA GLN A 282 -15.09 22.45 -10.80
C GLN A 282 -15.78 21.55 -9.78
N TRP A 283 -15.31 20.30 -9.63
CA TRP A 283 -15.81 19.37 -8.63
C TRP A 283 -15.57 19.91 -7.21
N LEU A 284 -14.33 20.30 -6.88
CA LEU A 284 -13.98 20.87 -5.57
C LEU A 284 -14.79 22.13 -5.25
N THR A 285 -15.08 22.96 -6.26
CA THR A 285 -15.94 24.14 -6.11
C THR A 285 -17.37 23.75 -5.75
N ARG A 286 -17.97 22.80 -6.49
CA ARG A 286 -19.32 22.30 -6.23
C ARG A 286 -19.46 21.63 -4.86
N GLN A 287 -18.40 20.97 -4.39
CA GLN A 287 -18.37 20.38 -3.06
C GLN A 287 -18.03 21.38 -1.93
N HIS A 288 -17.92 22.68 -2.24
CA HIS A 288 -17.52 23.73 -1.31
C HIS A 288 -16.20 23.43 -0.59
N MET A 289 -15.26 22.77 -1.29
CA MET A 289 -13.93 22.45 -0.77
C MET A 289 -12.96 23.63 -0.94
N LEU A 290 -13.28 24.58 -1.83
CA LEU A 290 -12.44 25.75 -2.13
C LEU A 290 -12.80 27.01 -1.32
N SER A 291 -13.96 27.03 -0.66
CA SER A 291 -14.36 28.16 0.19
C SER A 291 -13.48 28.21 1.44
N LYS A 292 -12.97 29.40 1.76
CA LYS A 292 -12.44 29.66 3.10
C LYS A 292 -13.61 29.52 4.07
N GLY A 293 -13.47 28.63 5.06
CA GLY A 293 -14.42 28.52 6.17
C GLY A 293 -14.55 29.84 6.92
#